data_AF-A0A817TD27-F1
#
_entry.id   AF-A0A817TD27-F1
#
_cell.length_a   1.000
_cell.length_b   1.000
_cell.length_c   1.000
_cell.angle_alpha   90.00
_cell.angle_beta   90.00
_cell.angle_gamma   90.00
#
_symmetry.space_group_name_H-M   'P 1'
#
loop_
_entity.id
_entity.type
_entity.pdbx_description
1 polymer ?
#
loop_
_entity_poly.entity_id
_entity_poly.type
_entity_poly.pdbx_seq_one_letter_code
_entity_poly.pdbx_strand_id
1 'polypeptide(L)'
;MHYFKVQEFRKPEYEVSSMIRPTIARYCHPIIDEYVIATCQGKLFAGGYLNDANVQWTVQAETTKFTPPNRSDYIFGRAKPFFCWFGINDQTEITYPEKHFQGKTNNKGLHEIKISYHGIEKEPRTAIVHALAAITDLNNQTQETKTQFIIHPCTYYVGFQLSTNYGKKNKPVQAKVIVTDIDGNLIDNILIECKVIGYGTERKEDENGLTVFEEIKDEQTLTVVSSNKDAVNIDYTPKLGR
;
A
#
# COMPACT_ATOMS: atom_id res chain seq x y z
N MET A 1 9.11 -37.25 15.88
CA MET A 1 7.63 -37.25 15.80
C MET A 1 7.23 -36.55 14.52
N HIS A 2 6.42 -37.20 13.68
CA HIS A 2 5.95 -36.63 12.43
C HIS A 2 4.42 -36.59 12.53
N TYR A 3 3.84 -35.40 12.45
CA TYR A 3 2.39 -35.22 12.46
C TYR A 3 1.92 -35.08 11.02
N PHE A 4 0.91 -35.85 10.65
CA PHE A 4 0.18 -35.65 9.40
C PHE A 4 -1.28 -35.40 9.73
N LYS A 5 -1.86 -34.39 9.10
CA LYS A 5 -3.25 -33.99 9.28
C LYS A 5 -4.10 -34.75 8.27
N VAL A 6 -4.90 -35.70 8.74
CA VAL A 6 -5.86 -36.41 7.90
C VAL A 6 -7.15 -35.59 7.87
N GLN A 7 -7.63 -35.28 6.66
CA GLN A 7 -8.92 -34.62 6.43
C GLN A 7 -9.72 -35.46 5.43
N GLU A 8 -11.04 -35.43 5.56
CA GLU A 8 -11.93 -36.06 4.60
C GLU A 8 -11.92 -35.25 3.29
N PHE A 9 -11.71 -35.93 2.16
CA PHE A 9 -11.69 -35.30 0.84
C PHE A 9 -12.91 -35.76 0.04
N ARG A 10 -13.76 -34.81 -0.36
CA ARG A 10 -14.84 -35.03 -1.33
C ARG A 10 -14.45 -34.40 -2.66
N LYS A 11 -14.60 -35.16 -3.76
CA LYS A 11 -14.33 -34.63 -5.10
C LYS A 11 -15.27 -33.44 -5.38
N PRO A 12 -14.73 -32.25 -5.70
CA PRO A 12 -15.57 -31.10 -6.05
C PRO A 12 -16.38 -31.37 -7.33
N GLU A 13 -17.63 -30.92 -7.36
CA GLU A 13 -18.54 -31.09 -8.51
C GLU A 13 -18.52 -29.88 -9.47
N TYR A 14 -17.94 -28.77 -9.02
CA TYR A 14 -17.81 -27.52 -9.76
C TYR A 14 -16.50 -26.79 -9.43
N GLU A 15 -16.12 -25.88 -10.30
CA GLU A 15 -15.03 -24.92 -10.08
C GLU A 15 -15.59 -23.52 -9.87
N VAL A 16 -14.85 -22.72 -9.10
CA VAL A 16 -15.12 -21.30 -8.89
C VAL A 16 -13.95 -20.47 -9.36
N SER A 17 -14.25 -19.35 -10.01
CA SER A 17 -13.25 -18.37 -10.44
C SER A 17 -13.71 -16.97 -10.09
N SER A 18 -12.76 -16.06 -9.87
CA SER A 18 -13.04 -14.65 -9.65
C SER A 18 -12.15 -13.77 -10.50
N MET A 19 -12.68 -12.61 -10.90
CA MET A 19 -11.96 -11.61 -11.67
C MET A 19 -12.38 -10.20 -11.26
N ILE A 20 -11.56 -9.23 -11.64
CA ILE A 20 -11.75 -7.82 -11.32
C ILE A 20 -11.76 -6.98 -12.60
N ARG A 21 -12.65 -6.00 -12.68
CA ARG A 21 -12.71 -5.01 -13.77
C ARG A 21 -12.78 -3.57 -13.23
N PRO A 22 -12.13 -2.59 -13.90
CA PRO A 22 -11.26 -2.77 -15.07
C PRO A 22 -9.93 -3.44 -14.68
N THR A 23 -9.19 -3.99 -15.64
CA THR A 23 -7.91 -4.71 -15.38
C THR A 23 -6.70 -3.79 -15.23
N ILE A 24 -6.84 -2.52 -15.61
CA ILE A 24 -5.80 -1.49 -15.54
C ILE A 24 -5.44 -1.11 -14.10
N ALA A 25 -4.37 -0.33 -13.94
CA ALA A 25 -3.99 0.28 -12.67
C ALA A 25 -5.13 1.12 -12.08
N ARG A 26 -5.25 1.10 -10.76
CA ARG A 26 -6.37 1.72 -10.04
C ARG A 26 -5.83 2.80 -9.14
N TYR A 27 -6.38 4.00 -9.31
CA TYR A 27 -6.01 5.17 -8.53
C TYR A 27 -7.15 5.54 -7.61
N CYS A 28 -6.85 6.12 -6.46
CA CYS A 28 -7.87 6.79 -5.65
C CYS A 28 -7.64 8.30 -5.62
N HIS A 29 -8.73 9.05 -5.67
CA HIS A 29 -8.73 10.50 -5.57
C HIS A 29 -9.55 10.91 -4.35
N PRO A 30 -9.14 11.93 -3.56
CA PRO A 30 -9.87 12.31 -2.34
C PRO A 30 -11.27 12.85 -2.58
N ILE A 31 -11.55 13.36 -3.78
CA ILE A 31 -12.81 14.04 -4.13
C ILE A 31 -13.69 13.19 -5.05
N ILE A 32 -13.09 12.25 -5.80
CA ILE A 32 -13.80 11.50 -6.84
C ILE A 32 -13.89 10.05 -6.37
N ASP A 33 -15.12 9.56 -6.26
CA ASP A 33 -15.38 8.14 -6.01
C ASP A 33 -14.99 7.32 -7.24
N GLU A 34 -14.10 6.38 -7.00
CA GLU A 34 -13.69 5.39 -7.99
C GLU A 34 -14.35 4.05 -7.65
N TYR A 35 -14.40 3.15 -8.63
CA TYR A 35 -15.00 1.84 -8.38
C TYR A 35 -14.36 0.73 -9.20
N VAL A 36 -14.57 -0.47 -8.69
CA VAL A 36 -14.17 -1.73 -9.30
C VAL A 36 -15.33 -2.70 -9.23
N ILE A 37 -15.48 -3.54 -10.26
CA ILE A 37 -16.43 -4.64 -10.28
C ILE A 37 -15.65 -5.92 -10.00
N ALA A 38 -15.98 -6.60 -8.91
CA ALA A 38 -15.53 -7.96 -8.65
C ALA A 38 -16.61 -8.94 -9.12
N THR A 39 -16.22 -9.91 -9.94
CA THR A 39 -17.10 -10.94 -10.47
C THR A 39 -16.64 -12.30 -9.97
N CYS A 40 -17.56 -13.15 -9.53
CA CYS A 40 -17.30 -14.57 -9.31
C CYS A 40 -18.14 -15.41 -10.29
N GLN A 41 -17.61 -16.57 -10.66
CA GLN A 41 -18.27 -17.52 -11.55
C GLN A 41 -18.19 -18.95 -11.02
N GLY A 42 -19.33 -19.63 -10.95
CA GLY A 42 -19.40 -21.08 -10.69
C GLY A 42 -19.67 -21.86 -11.98
N LYS A 43 -18.82 -22.83 -12.31
CA LYS A 43 -18.96 -23.73 -13.47
C LYS A 43 -18.97 -25.19 -13.04
N LEU A 44 -19.92 -25.96 -13.53
CA LEU A 44 -19.99 -27.40 -13.27
C LEU A 44 -18.95 -28.15 -14.11
N PHE A 45 -18.26 -29.13 -13.54
CA PHE A 45 -17.32 -29.96 -14.31
C PHE A 45 -18.01 -30.81 -15.38
N ALA A 46 -19.28 -31.15 -15.18
CA ALA A 46 -20.10 -31.84 -16.17
C ALA A 46 -20.55 -30.95 -17.34
N GLY A 47 -20.18 -29.66 -17.32
CA GLY A 47 -20.65 -28.64 -18.26
C GLY A 47 -21.83 -27.83 -17.71
N GLY A 48 -21.95 -26.59 -18.20
CA GLY A 48 -22.94 -25.62 -17.72
C GLY A 48 -22.47 -24.77 -16.54
N TYR A 49 -23.42 -24.05 -15.94
CA TYR A 49 -23.15 -23.05 -14.91
C TYR A 49 -24.00 -23.30 -13.66
N LEU A 50 -23.49 -22.91 -12.50
CA LEU A 50 -24.25 -22.90 -11.26
C LEU A 50 -25.25 -21.75 -11.28
N ASN A 51 -26.49 -22.01 -11.65
CA ASN A 51 -27.58 -21.02 -11.64
C ASN A 51 -28.26 -20.96 -10.27
N ASP A 52 -28.68 -19.77 -9.83
CA ASP A 52 -29.36 -19.52 -8.55
C ASP A 52 -28.59 -20.03 -7.32
N ALA A 53 -27.27 -20.19 -7.44
CA ALA A 53 -26.40 -20.61 -6.35
C ALA A 53 -26.14 -19.44 -5.39
N ASN A 54 -26.12 -19.73 -4.09
CA ASN A 54 -25.89 -18.70 -3.08
C ASN A 54 -24.43 -18.24 -3.13
N VAL A 55 -24.22 -16.93 -3.07
CA VAL A 55 -22.90 -16.30 -3.04
C VAL A 55 -22.78 -15.44 -1.81
N GLN A 56 -21.72 -15.63 -1.05
CA GLN A 56 -21.31 -14.75 0.03
C GLN A 56 -19.98 -14.09 -0.34
N TRP A 57 -19.92 -12.77 -0.21
CA TRP A 57 -18.69 -12.00 -0.40
C TRP A 57 -18.21 -11.44 0.93
N THR A 58 -16.90 -11.50 1.14
CA THR A 58 -16.20 -10.74 2.17
C THR A 58 -15.16 -9.86 1.50
N VAL A 59 -15.29 -8.55 1.68
CA VAL A 59 -14.36 -7.55 1.16
C VAL A 59 -13.60 -6.94 2.32
N GLN A 60 -12.27 -7.04 2.26
CA GLN A 60 -11.35 -6.52 3.27
C GLN A 60 -10.31 -5.64 2.58
N ALA A 61 -9.93 -4.54 3.22
CA ALA A 61 -8.87 -3.67 2.73
C ALA A 61 -7.87 -3.36 3.85
N GLU A 62 -6.61 -3.22 3.48
CA GLU A 62 -5.55 -2.83 4.40
C GLU A 62 -4.49 -1.98 3.70
N THR A 63 -3.83 -1.10 4.45
CA THR A 63 -2.70 -0.32 3.92
C THR A 63 -1.51 -1.22 3.68
N THR A 64 -0.85 -1.05 2.53
CA THR A 64 0.34 -1.81 2.16
C THR A 64 1.43 -0.89 1.64
N LYS A 65 2.64 -1.42 1.50
CA LYS A 65 3.75 -0.75 0.84
C LYS A 65 3.79 -1.19 -0.62
N PHE A 66 4.16 -0.25 -1.48
CA PHE A 66 4.39 -0.54 -2.90
C PHE A 66 5.76 -0.03 -3.30
N THR A 67 6.51 -0.89 -3.96
CA THR A 67 7.78 -0.57 -4.58
C THR A 67 7.62 -0.88 -6.06
N PRO A 68 7.73 0.13 -6.94
CA PRO A 68 7.69 -0.08 -8.38
C PRO A 68 8.70 -1.16 -8.82
N PRO A 69 8.37 -1.96 -9.86
CA PRO A 69 9.26 -3.00 -10.38
C PRO A 69 10.66 -2.46 -10.69
N ASN A 70 11.69 -3.27 -10.45
CA ASN A 70 13.10 -2.93 -10.70
C ASN A 70 13.63 -1.69 -9.96
N ARG A 71 12.98 -1.26 -8.87
CA ARG A 71 13.36 -0.07 -8.07
C ARG A 71 13.63 -0.36 -6.60
N SER A 72 13.98 -1.60 -6.26
CA SER A 72 14.29 -1.99 -4.87
C SER A 72 15.52 -1.31 -4.28
N ASP A 73 16.30 -0.59 -5.09
CA ASP A 73 17.42 0.27 -4.71
C ASP A 73 16.99 1.59 -4.05
N TYR A 74 15.71 1.98 -4.19
CA TYR A 74 15.13 3.17 -3.56
C TYR A 74 14.06 2.79 -2.53
N ILE A 75 13.85 3.70 -1.58
CA ILE A 75 12.78 3.59 -0.59
C ILE A 75 11.59 4.43 -1.05
N PHE A 76 10.41 3.80 -1.07
CA PHE A 76 9.15 4.43 -1.45
C PHE A 76 8.19 4.51 -0.27
N GLY A 77 7.40 5.59 -0.25
CA GLY A 77 6.45 5.85 0.83
C GLY A 77 7.16 6.14 2.15
N ARG A 78 6.55 5.74 3.26
CA ARG A 78 7.12 5.97 4.60
C ARG A 78 8.25 5.00 4.90
N ALA A 79 9.47 5.52 4.89
CA ALA A 79 10.63 4.82 5.43
C ALA A 79 10.62 4.90 6.96
N LYS A 80 10.97 3.79 7.62
CA LYS A 80 11.32 3.82 9.05
C LYS A 80 12.81 4.17 9.17
N PRO A 81 13.17 5.26 9.84
CA PRO A 81 14.55 5.47 10.23
C PRO A 81 15.05 4.32 11.13
N PHE A 82 16.33 3.94 11.01
CA PHE A 82 16.91 2.85 11.80
C PHE A 82 16.86 3.09 13.32
N PHE A 83 16.80 4.36 13.76
CA PHE A 83 16.70 4.75 15.15
C PHE A 83 15.29 4.63 15.75
N CYS A 84 14.27 4.28 14.95
CA CYS A 84 12.91 4.03 15.44
C CYS A 84 12.79 2.79 16.34
N TRP A 85 13.88 2.05 16.61
CA TRP A 85 13.92 1.01 17.64
C TRP A 85 13.69 1.56 19.06
N PHE A 86 13.86 2.86 19.28
CA PHE A 86 13.71 3.54 20.58
C PHE A 86 12.32 4.11 20.91
N GLY A 87 11.25 3.66 20.23
CA GLY A 87 9.88 3.84 20.75
C GLY A 87 8.92 4.74 19.97
N ILE A 88 9.19 5.08 18.71
CA ILE A 88 8.15 5.64 17.82
C ILE A 88 7.50 4.49 17.05
N ASN A 89 6.41 3.97 17.60
CA ASN A 89 5.52 3.03 16.92
C ASN A 89 4.71 3.77 15.84
N ASP A 90 5.34 4.18 14.74
CA ASP A 90 4.61 4.65 13.55
C ASP A 90 4.15 3.45 12.70
N GLN A 91 3.55 2.47 13.38
CA GLN A 91 2.91 1.30 12.79
C GLN A 91 1.45 1.35 13.16
N THR A 92 0.68 2.03 12.34
CA THR A 92 -0.72 1.63 12.17
C THR A 92 -0.84 1.22 10.73
N GLU A 93 -0.49 -0.05 10.44
CA GLU A 93 -1.15 -0.72 9.31
C GLU A 93 -2.65 -0.54 9.56
N ILE A 94 -3.31 0.21 8.69
CA ILE A 94 -4.71 0.51 8.85
C ILE A 94 -5.45 -0.62 8.15
N THR A 95 -6.07 -1.49 8.94
CA THR A 95 -7.06 -2.44 8.45
C THR A 95 -8.42 -1.76 8.46
N TYR A 96 -9.10 -1.74 7.32
CA TYR A 96 -10.44 -1.19 7.20
C TYR A 96 -11.47 -2.24 7.61
N PRO A 97 -12.64 -1.83 8.15
CA PRO A 97 -13.72 -2.75 8.49
C PRO A 97 -14.12 -3.61 7.29
N GLU A 98 -14.30 -4.91 7.54
CA GLU A 98 -14.80 -5.83 6.53
C GLU A 98 -16.23 -5.47 6.12
N LYS A 99 -16.54 -5.74 4.84
CA LYS A 99 -17.90 -5.62 4.31
C LYS A 99 -18.35 -6.96 3.76
N HIS A 100 -19.54 -7.37 4.17
CA HIS A 100 -20.15 -8.61 3.70
C HIS A 100 -21.28 -8.31 2.73
N PHE A 101 -21.36 -9.11 1.67
CA PHE A 101 -22.46 -9.04 0.71
C PHE A 101 -23.00 -10.45 0.45
N GLN A 102 -24.27 -10.53 0.11
CA GLN A 102 -24.92 -11.78 -0.24
C GLN A 102 -25.72 -11.60 -1.51
N GLY A 103 -25.79 -12.65 -2.31
CA GLY A 103 -26.56 -12.66 -3.54
C GLY A 103 -26.64 -14.04 -4.13
N LYS A 104 -27.11 -14.11 -5.38
CA LYS A 104 -27.19 -15.35 -6.13
C LYS A 104 -26.59 -15.20 -7.51
N THR A 105 -26.07 -16.31 -8.03
CA THR A 105 -25.59 -16.38 -9.41
C THR A 105 -26.74 -16.28 -10.42
N ASN A 106 -26.46 -15.68 -11.57
CA ASN A 106 -27.39 -15.65 -12.69
C ASN A 106 -27.33 -16.94 -13.55
N ASN A 107 -28.05 -16.94 -14.67
CA ASN A 107 -28.08 -18.06 -15.63
C ASN A 107 -26.73 -18.43 -16.27
N LYS A 108 -25.71 -17.58 -16.16
CA LYS A 108 -24.32 -17.83 -16.59
C LYS A 108 -23.39 -18.19 -15.42
N GLY A 109 -23.96 -18.45 -14.25
CA GLY A 109 -23.24 -18.74 -13.02
C GLY A 109 -22.44 -17.58 -12.47
N LEU A 110 -22.76 -16.34 -12.89
CA LEU A 110 -22.04 -15.14 -12.51
C LEU A 110 -22.76 -14.40 -11.40
N HIS A 111 -22.01 -13.86 -10.46
CA HIS A 111 -22.47 -12.84 -9.52
C HIS A 111 -21.42 -11.72 -9.42
N GLU A 112 -21.87 -10.48 -9.25
CA GLU A 112 -21.02 -9.30 -9.30
C GLU A 112 -21.31 -8.35 -8.15
N ILE A 113 -20.25 -7.76 -7.58
CA ILE A 113 -20.34 -6.69 -6.60
C ILE A 113 -19.58 -5.45 -7.11
N LYS A 114 -20.15 -4.27 -6.85
CA LYS A 114 -19.47 -2.99 -7.06
C LYS A 114 -18.78 -2.58 -5.77
N ILE A 115 -17.45 -2.45 -5.83
CA ILE A 115 -16.62 -1.98 -4.73
C ILE A 115 -16.26 -0.52 -5.06
N SER A 116 -16.91 0.42 -4.39
CA SER A 116 -16.57 1.84 -4.48
C SER A 116 -15.55 2.23 -3.40
N TYR A 117 -14.63 3.11 -3.76
CA TYR A 117 -13.57 3.61 -2.88
C TYR A 117 -13.20 5.05 -3.24
N HIS A 118 -12.67 5.80 -2.29
CA HIS A 118 -12.12 7.14 -2.51
C HIS A 118 -10.81 7.31 -1.74
N GLY A 119 -10.02 8.30 -2.14
CA GLY A 119 -8.75 8.62 -1.49
C GLY A 119 -8.93 9.32 -0.15
N ILE A 120 -7.87 9.35 0.66
CA ILE A 120 -7.79 10.14 1.89
C ILE A 120 -6.70 11.19 1.69
N GLU A 121 -7.10 12.47 1.59
CA GLU A 121 -6.18 13.56 1.24
C GLU A 121 -5.07 13.75 2.28
N LYS A 122 -5.42 13.72 3.57
CA LYS A 122 -4.47 13.95 4.66
C LYS A 122 -3.43 12.83 4.79
N GLU A 123 -3.70 11.66 4.24
CA GLU A 123 -2.85 10.49 4.41
C GLU A 123 -2.97 9.53 3.21
N PRO A 124 -2.40 9.91 2.05
CA PRO A 124 -2.38 9.05 0.88
C PRO A 124 -1.52 7.81 1.15
N ARG A 125 -2.18 6.65 1.22
CA ARG A 125 -1.51 5.35 1.41
C ARG A 125 -1.94 4.39 0.32
N THR A 126 -1.00 3.55 -0.11
CA THR A 126 -1.35 2.41 -0.97
C THR A 126 -2.15 1.41 -0.15
N ALA A 127 -3.21 0.87 -0.73
CA ALA A 127 -4.05 -0.13 -0.08
C ALA A 127 -4.15 -1.38 -0.97
N ILE A 128 -4.19 -2.54 -0.34
CA ILE A 128 -4.57 -3.79 -0.99
C ILE A 128 -5.99 -4.15 -0.57
N VAL A 129 -6.81 -4.52 -1.55
CA VAL A 129 -8.19 -4.96 -1.33
C VAL A 129 -8.28 -6.43 -1.70
N HIS A 130 -8.79 -7.22 -0.76
CA HIS A 130 -9.13 -8.62 -0.94
C HIS A 130 -10.64 -8.76 -1.08
N ALA A 131 -11.08 -9.42 -2.14
CA ALA A 131 -12.48 -9.80 -2.33
C ALA A 131 -12.54 -11.33 -2.38
N LEU A 132 -13.10 -11.92 -1.32
CA LEU A 132 -13.33 -13.36 -1.19
C LEU A 132 -14.79 -13.64 -1.55
N ALA A 133 -15.02 -14.59 -2.45
CA ALA A 133 -16.35 -15.07 -2.80
C ALA A 133 -16.46 -16.56 -2.45
N ALA A 134 -17.49 -16.91 -1.68
CA ALA A 134 -17.89 -18.28 -1.40
C ALA A 134 -19.18 -18.58 -2.17
N ILE A 135 -19.15 -19.58 -3.06
CA ILE A 135 -20.32 -20.02 -3.82
C ILE A 135 -20.77 -21.37 -3.26
N THR A 136 -22.01 -21.44 -2.82
CA THR A 136 -22.64 -22.64 -2.29
C THR A 136 -23.64 -23.22 -3.28
N ASP A 137 -23.48 -24.49 -3.64
CA ASP A 137 -24.39 -25.21 -4.54
C ASP A 137 -25.65 -25.73 -3.82
N LEU A 138 -26.52 -26.42 -4.56
CA LEU A 138 -27.75 -27.02 -4.03
C LEU A 138 -27.47 -28.20 -3.07
N ASN A 139 -26.30 -28.81 -3.14
CA ASN A 139 -25.85 -29.91 -2.29
C ASN A 139 -25.17 -29.41 -1.01
N ASN A 140 -25.23 -28.10 -0.71
CA ASN A 140 -24.53 -27.43 0.38
C ASN A 140 -23.01 -27.64 0.37
N GLN A 141 -22.43 -27.88 -0.80
CA GLN A 141 -20.99 -27.77 -0.99
C GLN A 141 -20.67 -26.29 -1.20
N THR A 142 -19.61 -25.81 -0.56
CA THR A 142 -19.13 -24.43 -0.71
C THR A 142 -17.72 -24.47 -1.26
N GLN A 143 -17.47 -23.66 -2.29
CA GLN A 143 -16.16 -23.45 -2.88
C GLN A 143 -15.83 -21.97 -2.85
N GLU A 144 -14.60 -21.65 -2.49
CA GLU A 144 -14.13 -20.29 -2.31
C GLU A 144 -13.17 -19.87 -3.42
N THR A 145 -13.25 -18.61 -3.79
CA THR A 145 -12.29 -17.97 -4.69
C THR A 145 -11.91 -16.61 -4.12
N LYS A 146 -10.64 -16.23 -4.31
CA LYS A 146 -10.09 -14.96 -3.84
C LYS A 146 -9.53 -14.20 -5.03
N THR A 147 -9.88 -12.93 -5.10
CA THR A 147 -9.24 -11.98 -6.00
C THR A 147 -8.75 -10.77 -5.21
N GLN A 148 -7.72 -10.11 -5.72
CA GLN A 148 -7.12 -8.96 -5.04
C GLN A 148 -6.64 -7.92 -6.03
N PHE A 149 -6.64 -6.67 -5.58
CA PHE A 149 -6.09 -5.55 -6.34
C PHE A 149 -5.47 -4.51 -5.42
N ILE A 150 -4.53 -3.75 -5.98
CA ILE A 150 -3.89 -2.64 -5.31
C ILE A 150 -4.56 -1.34 -5.77
N ILE A 151 -4.78 -0.43 -4.82
CA ILE A 151 -5.23 0.93 -5.04
C ILE A 151 -4.05 1.86 -4.77
N HIS A 152 -3.65 2.61 -5.80
CA HIS A 152 -2.56 3.57 -5.74
C HIS A 152 -3.10 4.96 -5.39
N PRO A 153 -2.51 5.67 -4.42
CA PRO A 153 -2.98 7.01 -4.06
C PRO A 153 -2.53 8.09 -5.05
N CYS A 154 -1.64 7.75 -5.98
CA CYS A 154 -1.02 8.69 -6.91
C CYS A 154 -0.57 7.97 -8.20
N THR A 155 -0.44 8.75 -9.28
CA THR A 155 0.10 8.28 -10.57
C THR A 155 1.60 8.04 -10.52
N TYR A 156 2.32 8.85 -9.73
CA TYR A 156 3.76 8.84 -9.64
C TYR A 156 4.23 8.58 -8.22
N TYR A 157 5.25 7.75 -8.09
CA TYR A 157 5.89 7.41 -6.83
C TYR A 157 7.25 8.11 -6.74
N VAL A 158 7.49 8.78 -5.62
CA VAL A 158 8.80 9.37 -5.31
C VAL A 158 9.60 8.36 -4.50
N GLY A 159 10.74 7.96 -5.07
CA GLY A 159 11.71 7.08 -4.42
C GLY A 159 12.91 7.89 -3.95
N PHE A 160 13.40 7.60 -2.75
CA PHE A 160 14.60 8.26 -2.23
C PHE A 160 15.63 7.25 -1.73
N GLN A 161 16.90 7.61 -1.85
CA GLN A 161 18.03 6.82 -1.38
C GLN A 161 19.04 7.77 -0.74
N LEU A 162 19.44 7.49 0.50
CA LEU A 162 20.49 8.25 1.17
C LEU A 162 21.85 7.65 0.85
N SER A 163 22.84 8.52 0.60
CA SER A 163 24.25 8.11 0.48
C SER A 163 24.82 7.59 1.80
N THR A 164 24.33 8.12 2.92
CA THR A 164 24.70 7.70 4.29
C THR A 164 23.51 7.87 5.23
N ASN A 165 23.37 6.94 6.17
CA ASN A 165 22.38 7.05 7.24
C ASN A 165 22.84 7.96 8.40
N TYR A 166 24.10 8.43 8.36
CA TYR A 166 24.70 9.28 9.37
C TYR A 166 25.25 10.56 8.73
N GLY A 167 24.73 11.70 9.16
CA GLY A 167 25.27 13.02 8.88
C GLY A 167 26.09 13.54 10.06
N LYS A 168 27.02 14.45 9.79
CA LYS A 168 27.69 15.25 10.84
C LYS A 168 27.19 16.67 10.75
N LYS A 169 27.14 17.37 11.88
CA LYS A 169 26.81 18.80 11.89
C LYS A 169 27.68 19.55 10.87
N ASN A 170 27.05 20.39 10.07
CA ASN A 170 27.69 21.21 9.03
C ASN A 170 28.42 20.42 7.93
N LYS A 171 28.13 19.13 7.74
CA LYS A 171 28.63 18.35 6.59
C LYS A 171 27.49 17.97 5.66
N PRO A 172 27.62 18.19 4.33
CA PRO A 172 26.56 17.87 3.39
C PRO A 172 26.30 16.36 3.39
N VAL A 173 25.02 16.00 3.35
CA VAL A 173 24.52 14.65 3.13
C VAL A 173 23.76 14.66 1.82
N GLN A 174 24.15 13.76 0.91
CA GLN A 174 23.51 13.63 -0.38
C GLN A 174 22.39 12.60 -0.33
N ALA A 175 21.22 12.99 -0.85
CA ALA A 175 20.09 12.12 -1.12
C ALA A 175 19.89 12.04 -2.65
N LYS A 176 19.69 10.83 -3.16
CA LYS A 176 19.24 10.59 -4.53
C LYS A 176 17.75 10.46 -4.54
N VAL A 177 17.09 11.14 -5.46
CA VAL A 177 15.64 11.10 -5.63
C VAL A 177 15.29 10.73 -7.07
N ILE A 178 14.28 9.88 -7.20
CA ILE A 178 13.69 9.49 -8.48
C ILE A 178 12.18 9.64 -8.42
N VAL A 179 11.58 9.81 -9.60
CA VAL A 179 10.13 9.72 -9.77
C VAL A 179 9.84 8.62 -10.77
N THR A 180 8.93 7.72 -10.41
CA THR A 180 8.58 6.57 -11.23
C THR A 180 7.08 6.45 -11.42
N ASP A 181 6.66 5.85 -12.52
CA ASP A 181 5.31 5.31 -12.65
C ASP A 181 5.15 3.99 -11.85
N ILE A 182 3.98 3.37 -11.96
CA ILE A 182 3.68 2.09 -11.30
C ILE A 182 4.50 0.93 -11.91
N ASP A 183 4.87 1.05 -13.18
CA ASP A 183 5.63 0.02 -13.91
C ASP A 183 7.15 0.10 -13.64
N GLY A 184 7.61 1.17 -12.99
CA GLY A 184 9.00 1.40 -12.60
C GLY A 184 9.82 2.22 -13.60
N ASN A 185 9.18 2.82 -14.61
CA ASN A 185 9.83 3.72 -15.54
C ASN A 185 10.09 5.07 -14.88
N LEU A 186 11.26 5.67 -15.14
CA LEU A 186 11.58 7.02 -14.65
C LEU A 186 10.80 8.06 -15.44
N ILE A 187 10.22 9.02 -14.72
CA ILE A 187 9.46 10.13 -15.29
C ILE A 187 10.22 11.44 -15.07
N ASP A 188 10.38 12.23 -16.13
CA ASP A 188 11.03 13.54 -16.08
C ASP A 188 10.03 14.69 -15.88
N ASN A 189 10.56 15.88 -15.64
CA ASN A 189 9.79 17.14 -15.57
C ASN A 189 8.71 17.20 -14.48
N ILE A 190 8.83 16.38 -13.43
CA ILE A 190 7.99 16.46 -12.24
C ILE A 190 8.74 17.26 -11.18
N LEU A 191 8.09 18.32 -10.67
CA LEU A 191 8.61 19.10 -9.55
C LEU A 191 8.51 18.27 -8.26
N ILE A 192 9.63 18.17 -7.56
CA ILE A 192 9.75 17.49 -6.28
C ILE A 192 10.08 18.53 -5.22
N GLU A 193 9.23 18.62 -4.21
CA GLU A 193 9.51 19.38 -3.00
C GLU A 193 9.97 18.42 -1.90
N CYS A 194 11.21 18.61 -1.46
CA CYS A 194 11.81 17.84 -0.38
C CYS A 194 11.93 18.73 0.86
N LYS A 195 11.18 18.39 1.91
CA LYS A 195 11.28 19.04 3.22
C LYS A 195 12.10 18.18 4.17
N VAL A 196 13.27 18.68 4.56
CA VAL A 196 14.15 18.09 5.56
C VAL A 196 13.84 18.74 6.91
N ILE A 197 13.51 17.92 7.91
CA ILE A 197 13.21 18.38 9.27
C ILE A 197 14.19 17.70 10.23
N GLY A 198 15.01 18.50 10.89
CA GLY A 198 15.89 18.09 11.98
C GLY A 198 15.22 18.38 13.33
N TYR A 199 15.26 17.41 14.22
CA TYR A 199 14.88 17.56 15.63
C TYR A 199 16.11 17.34 16.49
N GLY A 200 16.28 18.15 17.53
CA GLY A 200 17.38 18.00 18.48
C GLY A 200 17.01 18.57 19.84
N THR A 201 17.87 18.33 20.81
CA THR A 201 17.79 19.00 22.11
C THR A 201 19.10 19.73 22.39
N GLU A 202 19.00 20.95 22.91
CA GLU A 202 20.15 21.71 23.37
C GLU A 202 20.13 21.82 24.90
N ARG A 203 21.33 21.72 25.49
CA ARG A 203 21.52 21.82 26.92
C ARG A 203 21.62 23.30 27.29
N LYS A 204 20.69 23.77 28.13
CA LYS A 204 20.74 25.08 28.78
C LYS A 204 20.84 24.94 30.29
N GLU A 205 21.31 25.99 30.94
CA GLU A 205 21.33 26.10 32.39
C GLU A 205 20.30 27.17 32.79
N ASP A 206 19.36 26.81 33.65
CA ASP A 206 18.33 27.70 34.18
C ASP A 206 18.93 28.68 35.21
N GLU A 207 18.18 29.72 35.57
CA GLU A 207 18.50 30.73 36.58
C GLU A 207 18.90 30.12 37.95
N ASN A 208 18.48 28.87 38.19
CA ASN A 208 18.78 28.09 39.39
C ASN A 208 20.00 27.15 39.27
N GLY A 209 20.76 27.21 38.18
CA GLY A 209 21.92 26.32 37.94
C GLY A 209 21.54 24.87 37.56
N LEU A 210 20.27 24.64 37.20
CA LEU A 210 19.78 23.33 36.78
C LEU A 210 19.92 23.16 35.27
N THR A 211 20.38 21.98 34.84
CA THR A 211 20.44 21.64 33.42
C THR A 211 19.03 21.36 32.88
N VAL A 212 18.61 22.15 31.91
CA VAL A 212 17.35 21.99 31.17
C VAL A 212 17.68 21.65 29.71
N PHE A 213 16.87 20.79 29.10
CA PHE A 213 16.98 20.46 27.68
C PHE A 213 15.84 21.16 26.92
N GLU A 214 16.18 22.02 25.98
CA GLU A 214 15.21 22.65 25.09
C GLU A 214 15.16 21.92 23.74
N GLU A 215 13.97 21.72 23.20
CA GLU A 215 13.77 21.15 21.87
C GLU A 215 14.08 22.19 20.78
N ILE A 216 14.93 21.82 19.82
CA ILE A 216 15.27 22.65 18.67
C ILE A 216 14.81 21.94 17.39
N LYS A 217 14.26 22.73 16.47
CA LYS A 217 13.83 22.30 15.15
C LYS A 217 14.58 23.07 14.07
N ASP A 218 15.09 22.36 13.06
CA ASP A 218 15.64 22.94 11.83
C ASP A 218 14.82 22.44 10.65
N GLU A 219 14.33 23.34 9.81
CA GLU A 219 13.57 22.99 8.61
C GLU A 219 14.27 23.55 7.37
N GLN A 220 14.46 22.71 6.36
CA GLN A 220 14.99 23.11 5.07
C GLN A 220 14.10 22.54 3.96
N THR A 221 13.75 23.38 3.00
CA THR A 221 12.96 22.97 1.82
C THR A 221 13.83 23.08 0.59
N LEU A 222 13.89 22.00 -0.18
CA LEU A 222 14.69 21.85 -1.39
C LEU A 222 13.77 21.46 -2.53
N THR A 223 13.90 22.14 -3.68
CA THR A 223 13.10 21.85 -4.87
C THR A 223 14.01 21.34 -5.96
N VAL A 224 13.61 20.22 -6.58
CA VAL A 224 14.31 19.64 -7.73
C VAL A 224 13.32 19.17 -8.77
N VAL A 225 13.78 19.02 -10.00
CA VAL A 225 12.96 18.49 -11.11
C VAL A 225 13.46 17.10 -11.46
N SER A 226 12.55 16.14 -11.62
CA SER A 226 12.88 14.75 -11.92
C SER A 226 13.50 14.58 -13.31
N SER A 227 14.25 13.49 -13.47
CA SER A 227 14.91 13.09 -14.73
C SER A 227 14.56 11.65 -15.08
N ASN A 228 14.44 11.37 -16.38
CA ASN A 228 14.15 10.05 -16.93
C ASN A 228 15.43 9.24 -17.24
N LYS A 229 16.62 9.84 -17.09
CA LYS A 229 17.90 9.18 -17.35
C LYS A 229 18.56 8.71 -16.06
N ASP A 230 18.68 9.62 -15.10
CA ASP A 230 19.46 9.43 -13.88
C ASP A 230 18.72 9.99 -12.67
N ALA A 231 19.09 9.50 -11.49
CA ALA A 231 18.58 10.06 -10.24
C ALA A 231 19.08 11.48 -10.03
N VAL A 232 18.23 12.28 -9.38
CA VAL A 232 18.53 13.68 -9.08
C VAL A 232 19.09 13.77 -7.67
N ASN A 233 20.24 14.42 -7.54
CA ASN A 233 20.90 14.60 -6.27
C ASN A 233 20.33 15.83 -5.54
N ILE A 234 20.03 15.65 -4.27
CA ILE A 234 19.66 16.69 -3.31
C ILE A 234 20.71 16.69 -2.22
N ASP A 235 21.41 17.81 -2.06
CA ASP A 235 22.38 17.99 -0.99
C ASP A 235 21.76 18.83 0.12
N TYR A 236 21.75 18.29 1.33
CA TYR A 236 21.32 19.02 2.53
C TYR A 236 22.44 19.06 3.55
N THR A 237 22.53 20.17 4.31
CA THR A 237 23.53 20.32 5.36
C THR A 237 22.83 20.43 6.72
N PRO A 238 22.89 19.39 7.57
CA PRO A 238 22.24 19.42 8.87
C PRO A 238 22.93 20.43 9.79
N LYS A 239 22.13 21.34 10.37
CA LYS A 239 22.62 22.30 11.38
C LYS A 239 22.62 21.71 12.80
N LEU A 240 21.89 20.62 12.99
CA LEU A 240 21.78 19.89 14.25
C LEU A 240 22.59 18.58 14.16
N GLY A 241 23.17 18.15 15.29
CA GLY A 241 23.99 16.94 15.39
C GLY A 241 25.29 17.15 16.19
N ARG A 242 25.92 16.05 16.58
CA ARG A 242 27.29 16.04 17.12
C ARG A 242 28.33 15.92 16.01
#